data_AF-A0A950G7H3-F1
#
_entry.id   AF-A0A950G7H3-F1
#
_cell.length_a   1.000
_cell.length_b   1.000
_cell.length_c   1.000
_cell.angle_alpha   90.00
_cell.angle_beta   90.00
_cell.angle_gamma   90.00
#
_symmetry.space_group_name_H-M   'P 1'
#
loop_
_entity.id
_entity.type
_entity.pdbx_description
1 polymer ?
#
loop_
_entity_poly.entity_id
_entity_poly.type
_entity_poly.pdbx_seq_one_letter_code
_entity_poly.pdbx_strand_id
1 'polypeptide(L)' 'MFAEPLAGWREVAVRETKTKVDWALEMASLMEGRYARAERVIVVCDNLNTHTKGAFYESFTPARARQLVRRIDF' A
#
# COMPACT_ATOMS: atom_id res chain seq x y z
N MET A 1 -1.10 -6.74 -7.87
CA MET A 1 -1.84 -5.88 -8.82
C MET A 1 -2.69 -4.94 -7.99
N PHE A 2 -2.66 -3.66 -8.32
CA PHE A 2 -3.58 -2.64 -7.80
C PHE A 2 -4.45 -2.15 -8.94
N ALA A 3 -5.70 -1.79 -8.64
CA ALA A 3 -6.64 -1.33 -9.65
C ALA A 3 -7.57 -0.26 -9.08
N GLU A 4 -7.94 0.67 -9.94
CA GLU A 4 -8.95 1.70 -9.71
C GLU A 4 -9.90 1.67 -10.91
N PRO A 5 -10.92 0.79 -10.91
CA PRO A 5 -11.72 0.49 -12.10
C PRO A 5 -12.43 1.71 -12.67
N LEU A 6 -12.97 2.59 -11.81
CA LEU A 6 -13.66 3.80 -12.24
C LEU A 6 -12.73 4.83 -12.91
N ALA A 7 -11.44 4.77 -12.60
CA ALA A 7 -10.41 5.58 -13.26
C ALA A 7 -9.78 4.87 -14.47
N GLY A 8 -10.20 3.64 -14.80
CA GLY A 8 -9.62 2.85 -15.87
C GLY A 8 -8.14 2.50 -15.64
N TRP A 9 -7.70 2.45 -14.38
CA TRP A 9 -6.29 2.33 -14.03
C TRP A 9 -5.97 1.01 -13.35
N ARG A 10 -4.81 0.44 -13.69
CA ARG A 10 -4.22 -0.71 -13.00
C ARG A 10 -2.70 -0.64 -13.07
N GLU A 11 -2.06 -1.20 -12.07
CA GLU A 11 -0.61 -1.39 -12.04
C GLU A 11 -0.26 -2.77 -11.49
N VAL A 12 0.74 -3.39 -12.11
CA VAL A 12 1.21 -4.74 -11.76
C VAL A 12 2.71 -4.69 -11.59
N ALA A 13 3.15 -4.88 -10.35
CA ALA A 13 4.53 -5.26 -10.06
C ALA A 13 4.66 -6.78 -10.08
N VAL A 14 5.65 -7.30 -10.81
CA VAL A 14 6.04 -8.71 -10.79
C VAL A 14 7.30 -8.83 -9.94
N ARG A 15 7.24 -9.67 -8.92
CA ARG A 15 8.33 -9.93 -7.97
C ARG A 15 8.52 -11.43 -7.82
N GLU A 16 9.72 -11.82 -7.39
CA GLU A 16 10.05 -13.21 -7.09
C GLU A 16 9.25 -13.75 -5.89
N THR A 17 8.93 -12.87 -4.94
CA THR A 17 8.15 -13.17 -3.73
C THR A 17 6.90 -12.30 -3.60
N LYS A 18 5.94 -12.79 -2.81
CA LYS A 18 4.76 -12.04 -2.35
C LYS A 18 4.71 -12.03 -0.82
N THR A 19 5.50 -11.16 -0.21
CA THR A 19 5.56 -10.99 1.25
C THR A 19 4.79 -9.76 1.73
N LYS A 20 4.59 -9.63 3.05
CA LYS A 20 4.07 -8.41 3.67
C LYS A 20 4.98 -7.19 3.44
N VAL A 21 6.29 -7.41 3.33
CA VAL A 21 7.27 -6.35 3.03
C VAL A 21 7.11 -5.90 1.57
N ASP A 22 7.00 -6.83 0.63
CA ASP A 22 6.73 -6.51 -0.78
C ASP A 22 5.46 -5.67 -0.90
N TRP A 23 4.38 -6.09 -0.21
CA TRP A 23 3.14 -5.34 -0.20
C TRP A 23 3.28 -3.93 0.40
N ALA A 24 3.99 -3.76 1.51
CA ALA A 24 4.20 -2.46 2.14
C ALA A 24 5.02 -1.50 1.24
N LEU A 25 6.01 -2.04 0.50
CA LEU A 25 6.78 -1.27 -0.48
C LEU A 25 5.91 -0.78 -1.63
N GLU A 26 5.07 -1.65 -2.20
CA GLU A 26 4.16 -1.26 -3.28
C GLU A 26 3.13 -0.22 -2.81
N MET A 27 2.55 -0.42 -1.62
CA MET A 27 1.64 0.55 -1.01
C MET A 27 2.30 1.91 -0.80
N ALA A 28 3.55 1.94 -0.32
CA ALA A 28 4.28 3.20 -0.16
C ALA A 28 4.48 3.91 -1.50
N SER A 29 4.85 3.18 -2.56
CA SER A 29 4.98 3.71 -3.92
C SER A 29 3.68 4.38 -4.40
N LEU A 30 2.53 3.74 -4.16
CA LEU A 30 1.23 4.33 -4.50
C LEU A 30 0.89 5.58 -3.69
N MET A 31 1.17 5.56 -2.38
CA MET A 31 0.86 6.66 -1.46
C MET A 31 1.74 7.89 -1.66
N GLU A 32 2.98 7.68 -2.09
CA GLU A 32 3.98 8.73 -2.36
C GLU A 32 3.98 9.16 -3.83
N GLY A 33 3.43 8.34 -4.73
CA GLY A 33 3.27 8.61 -6.16
C GLY A 33 1.84 9.02 -6.52
N ARG A 34 1.08 8.07 -7.09
CA ARG A 34 -0.26 8.33 -7.66
C ARG A 34 -1.22 9.03 -6.69
N TYR A 35 -1.19 8.63 -5.42
CA TYR A 35 -2.06 9.16 -4.38
C TYR A 35 -1.35 10.13 -3.44
N ALA A 36 -0.21 10.73 -3.84
CA ALA A 36 0.53 11.70 -3.03
C ALA A 36 -0.33 12.85 -2.48
N ARG A 37 -1.30 13.29 -3.29
CA ARG A 37 -2.21 14.41 -2.96
C ARG A 37 -3.52 13.98 -2.29
N ALA A 38 -3.77 12.68 -2.15
CA ALA A 38 -4.98 12.20 -1.51
C ALA A 38 -4.88 12.37 0.02
N GLU A 39 -5.90 12.95 0.65
CA GLU A 39 -5.91 13.03 2.12
C GLU A 39 -6.01 11.63 2.75
N ARG A 40 -6.87 10.79 2.18
CA ARG A 40 -7.03 9.38 2.55
C ARG A 40 -7.15 8.49 1.32
N VAL A 41 -6.74 7.24 1.47
CA VAL A 41 -6.86 6.18 0.47
C VAL A 41 -7.53 4.97 1.13
N ILE A 42 -8.68 4.58 0.60
CA ILE A 42 -9.38 3.37 1.00
C ILE A 42 -8.88 2.23 0.12
N VAL A 43 -8.36 1.18 0.73
CA VAL A 43 -7.75 0.06 0.03
C VAL A 43 -8.57 -1.19 0.30
N VAL A 44 -9.25 -1.68 -0.73
CA VAL A 44 -9.93 -2.98 -0.66
C VAL A 44 -8.94 -4.07 -1.01
N CYS A 45 -8.67 -4.93 -0.05
CA CYS A 45 -7.71 -6.01 -0.16
C CYS A 45 -8.38 -7.37 -0.36
N ASP A 46 -7.67 -8.33 -0.96
CA ASP A 46 -8.05 -9.74 -0.87
C ASP A 46 -7.85 -10.27 0.57
N ASN A 47 -8.29 -11.50 0.83
CA ASN A 47 -8.21 -12.13 2.16
C ASN A 47 -6.84 -12.78 2.43
N LEU A 48 -5.75 -12.01 2.33
CA LEU A 48 -4.40 -12.43 2.70
C LEU A 48 -3.93 -11.79 4.00
N ASN A 49 -3.21 -12.57 4.81
CA ASN A 49 -2.65 -12.13 6.11
C ASN A 49 -1.51 -11.10 5.97
N THR A 50 -1.11 -10.74 4.76
CA THR A 50 -0.06 -9.75 4.47
C THR A 50 -0.53 -8.31 4.63
N HIS A 51 -1.84 -8.08 4.63
CA HIS A 51 -2.46 -6.74 4.61
C HIS A 51 -2.66 -6.20 6.02
N THR A 52 -1.58 -5.75 6.64
CA THR A 52 -1.64 -5.21 8.01
C THR A 52 -0.89 -3.90 8.12
N LYS A 53 -1.35 -3.03 9.02
CA LYS A 53 -0.61 -1.82 9.41
C LYS A 53 0.79 -2.18 9.94
N GLY A 54 0.94 -3.35 10.58
CA GLY A 54 2.22 -3.86 11.09
C GLY A 54 3.28 -4.04 10.00
N ALA A 55 2.89 -4.41 8.78
CA ALA A 55 3.81 -4.56 7.66
C ALA A 55 4.58 -3.27 7.34
N PHE A 56 3.96 -2.09 7.52
CA PHE A 56 4.64 -0.81 7.34
C PHE A 56 5.69 -0.55 8.43
N TYR A 57 5.40 -0.91 9.69
CA TYR A 57 6.34 -0.72 10.79
C TYR A 57 7.52 -1.69 10.74
N GLU A 58 7.34 -2.84 10.11
CA GLU A 58 8.43 -3.77 9.83
C GLU A 58 9.30 -3.32 8.65
N SER A 59 8.71 -2.61 7.68
CA SER A 59 9.38 -2.22 6.43
C SER A 59 10.03 -0.83 6.50
N PHE A 60 9.56 0.06 7.38
CA PHE A 60 9.97 1.45 7.43
C PHE A 60 10.25 1.93 8.85
N THR A 61 10.95 3.08 8.97
CA THR A 61 11.09 3.75 10.27
C THR A 61 9.71 4.07 10.85
N PRO A 62 9.54 4.05 12.19
CA PRO A 62 8.24 4.30 12.81
C PRO A 62 7.57 5.62 12.38
N ALA A 63 8.37 6.67 12.18
CA ALA A 63 7.88 7.96 11.71
C ALA A 63 7.29 7.88 10.30
N ARG A 64 8.00 7.24 9.35
CA ARG A 64 7.51 7.06 7.97
C ARG A 64 6.31 6.12 7.91
N ALA A 65 6.38 4.99 8.63
CA ALA A 65 5.27 4.05 8.73
C ALA A 65 4.00 4.75 9.24
N ARG A 66 4.11 5.57 10.29
CA ARG A 66 2.98 6.33 10.83
C ARG A 66 2.42 7.35 9.83
N GLN A 67 3.28 8.02 9.06
CA GLN A 67 2.86 9.00 8.05
C GLN A 67 2.06 8.36 6.91
N LEU A 68 2.43 7.15 6.48
CA LEU A 68 1.72 6.39 5.47
C LEU A 68 0.41 5.82 6.04
N VAL A 69 0.49 5.07 7.14
CA VAL A 69 -0.64 4.34 7.72
C VAL A 69 -1.77 5.24 8.18
N ARG A 70 -1.50 6.49 8.62
CA ARG A 70 -2.56 7.42 9.04
C ARG A 70 -3.47 7.87 7.89
N ARG A 71 -3.04 7.67 6.64
CA ARG A 71 -3.79 8.04 5.42
C ARG A 71 -4.47 6.82 4.77
N ILE A 72 -4.25 5.61 5.30
CA ILE A 72 -4.77 4.37 4.69
C ILE A 72 -5.84 3.75 5.57
N ASP A 73 -6.99 3.48 4.96
CA ASP A 73 -8.10 2.74 5.55
C ASP A 73 -8.23 1.37 4.86
N PHE A 74 -8.34 0.32 5.68
CA PHE A 74 -8.50 -1.09 5.27
C PHE A 74 -9.82 -1.63 5.79
#